data_AF-A0A5E4FNI7-F1
#
_entry.id   AF-A0A5E4FNI7-F1
#
_cell.length_a   1.000
_cell.length_b   1.000
_cell.length_c   1.000
_cell.angle_alpha   90.00
_cell.angle_beta   90.00
_cell.angle_gamma   90.00
#
_symmetry.space_group_name_H-M   'P 1'
#
loop_
_entity.id
_entity.type
_entity.pdbx_description
1 polymer ?
#
loop_
_entity_poly.entity_id
_entity_poly.type
_entity_poly.pdbx_seq_one_letter_code
_entity_poly.pdbx_strand_id
1 'polypeptide(L)'
;KDGNYKPTVIACFIQAIYFLELNRQENRDDANALASKWWIPFKYKLSKTLIDERDGSIFGAILEWDRSAALADFVLIRPSGAPKAVLGTLLKGPTMRRDIEDDLRFLAWESSKGSVKFKAAMEALKSVAERYGSTNVCIAGHSLGAGFALQVRKAH
;
A
#
# COMPACT_ATOMS: atom_id res chain seq x y z
N LYS A 1 7.40 -6.03 -23.59
CA LYS A 1 7.82 -6.06 -22.17
C LYS A 1 7.81 -4.61 -21.70
N ASP A 2 6.74 -4.17 -21.04
CA ASP A 2 6.60 -2.76 -20.69
C ASP A 2 7.33 -2.51 -19.37
N GLY A 3 8.57 -2.03 -19.46
CA GLY A 3 9.45 -1.81 -18.30
C GLY A 3 8.86 -0.86 -17.25
N ASN A 4 7.87 -0.05 -17.64
CA ASN A 4 7.22 0.93 -16.78
C ASN A 4 5.97 0.40 -16.07
N TYR A 5 5.46 -0.79 -16.43
CA TYR A 5 4.21 -1.30 -15.85
C TYR A 5 4.27 -1.42 -14.32
N LYS A 6 5.32 -2.05 -13.78
CA LYS A 6 5.45 -2.27 -12.33
C LYS A 6 5.62 -0.95 -11.54
N PRO A 7 6.52 -0.03 -11.93
CA PRO A 7 6.59 1.29 -11.31
C PRO A 7 5.27 2.07 -11.36
N THR A 8 4.58 2.08 -12.51
CA THR A 8 3.30 2.78 -12.67
C THR A 8 2.22 2.21 -11.76
N VAL A 9 2.06 0.88 -11.73
CA VAL A 9 1.12 0.20 -10.83
C VAL A 9 1.40 0.57 -9.38
N ILE A 10 2.66 0.52 -8.95
CA ILE A 10 3.05 0.87 -7.59
C ILE A 10 2.71 2.33 -7.29
N ALA A 11 3.02 3.26 -8.18
CA ALA A 11 2.71 4.68 -7.99
C ALA A 11 1.19 4.92 -7.86
N CYS A 12 0.38 4.31 -8.74
CA CYS A 12 -1.07 4.37 -8.65
C CYS A 12 -1.59 3.78 -7.34
N PHE A 13 -0.98 2.72 -6.82
CA PHE A 13 -1.37 2.10 -5.57
C PHE A 13 -1.00 2.95 -4.35
N ILE A 14 0.11 3.66 -4.37
CA ILE A 14 0.39 4.61 -3.29
C ILE A 14 -0.60 5.77 -3.31
N GLN A 15 -0.93 6.28 -4.51
CA GLN A 15 -1.93 7.32 -4.66
C GLN A 15 -3.33 6.87 -4.21
N ALA A 16 -3.70 5.63 -4.50
CA ALA A 16 -4.92 4.99 -4.02
C ALA A 16 -5.05 5.04 -2.49
N ILE A 17 -4.00 4.66 -1.77
CA ILE A 17 -3.99 4.64 -0.30
C ILE A 17 -4.11 6.07 0.23
N TYR A 18 -3.51 7.05 -0.45
CA TYR A 18 -3.62 8.46 -0.07
C TYR A 18 -5.07 8.92 -0.16
N PHE A 19 -5.77 8.55 -1.23
CA PHE A 19 -7.21 8.84 -1.36
C PHE A 19 -8.06 8.10 -0.34
N LEU A 20 -7.70 6.86 0.04
CA LEU A 20 -8.39 6.14 1.12
C LEU A 20 -8.32 6.90 2.45
N GLU A 21 -7.13 7.37 2.84
CA GLU A 21 -6.99 8.15 4.09
C GLU A 21 -7.63 9.53 3.98
N LEU A 22 -7.48 10.23 2.84
CA LEU A 22 -8.10 11.54 2.64
C LEU A 22 -9.63 11.45 2.73
N ASN A 23 -10.24 10.45 2.09
CA ASN A 23 -11.69 10.27 2.11
C ASN A 23 -12.19 9.93 3.52
N ARG A 24 -11.41 9.16 4.30
CA ARG A 24 -11.71 8.89 5.72
C ARG A 24 -11.71 10.18 6.54
N GLN A 25 -10.73 11.06 6.32
CA GLN A 25 -10.64 12.35 7.03
C GLN A 25 -11.80 13.28 6.69
N GLU A 26 -12.28 13.24 5.44
CA GLU A 26 -13.37 14.09 4.97
C GLU A 26 -14.77 13.46 5.16
N ASN A 27 -14.86 12.29 5.80
CA ASN A 27 -16.11 11.56 6.09
C ASN A 27 -17.03 11.39 4.86
N ARG A 28 -16.45 11.13 3.68
CA ARG A 28 -17.22 10.96 2.43
C ARG A 28 -17.77 9.53 2.34
N ASP A 29 -19.08 9.35 2.22
CA ASP A 29 -19.74 8.04 2.11
C ASP A 29 -19.37 7.27 0.82
N ASP A 30 -18.91 7.98 -0.21
CA ASP A 30 -18.38 7.48 -1.48
C ASP A 30 -16.86 7.17 -1.43
N ALA A 31 -16.31 6.95 -0.23
CA ALA A 31 -14.89 6.78 0.08
C ALA A 31 -14.13 5.79 -0.82
N ASN A 32 -14.80 4.74 -1.30
CA ASN A 32 -14.17 3.73 -2.16
C ASN A 32 -14.21 4.09 -3.65
N ALA A 33 -15.11 4.98 -4.08
CA ALA A 33 -15.35 5.24 -5.51
C ALA A 33 -14.20 6.00 -6.18
N LEU A 34 -13.56 6.95 -5.48
CA LEU A 34 -12.42 7.70 -6.04
C LEU A 34 -11.11 6.92 -5.95
N ALA A 35 -10.87 6.27 -4.80
CA ALA A 35 -9.66 5.48 -4.60
C ALA A 35 -9.62 4.29 -5.57
N SER A 36 -10.76 3.65 -5.83
CA SER A 36 -10.83 2.47 -6.70
C SER A 36 -10.44 2.71 -8.16
N LYS A 37 -10.56 3.94 -8.65
CA LYS A 37 -10.09 4.34 -10.00
C LYS A 37 -8.59 4.12 -10.19
N TRP A 38 -7.82 4.03 -9.11
CA TRP A 38 -6.37 3.86 -9.15
C TRP A 38 -5.90 2.41 -9.20
N TRP A 39 -6.77 1.42 -8.90
CA TRP A 39 -6.40 0.00 -8.94
C TRP A 39 -7.25 -0.86 -9.89
N ILE A 40 -8.50 -0.47 -10.17
CA ILE A 40 -9.39 -1.17 -11.12
C ILE A 40 -8.77 -1.31 -12.52
N PRO A 41 -8.13 -0.27 -13.12
CA PRO A 41 -7.54 -0.39 -14.46
C PRO A 41 -6.46 -1.47 -14.55
N PHE A 42 -5.78 -1.76 -13.43
CA PHE A 42 -4.73 -2.77 -13.35
C PHE A 42 -5.27 -4.15 -12.97
N LYS A 43 -6.58 -4.31 -12.80
CA LYS A 43 -7.26 -5.54 -12.35
C LYS A 43 -6.83 -5.95 -10.94
N TYR A 44 -6.67 -4.99 -10.05
CA TYR A 44 -6.47 -5.26 -8.63
C TYR A 44 -7.72 -4.92 -7.85
N LYS A 45 -7.79 -5.40 -6.62
CA LYS A 45 -8.81 -5.06 -5.65
C LYS A 45 -8.18 -4.77 -4.29
N LEU A 46 -8.80 -3.88 -3.53
CA LEU A 46 -8.45 -3.64 -2.14
C LEU A 46 -8.86 -4.87 -1.32
N SER A 47 -7.87 -5.58 -0.77
CA SER A 47 -8.13 -6.75 0.07
C SER A 47 -8.20 -6.38 1.55
N LYS A 48 -7.35 -5.45 2.02
CA LYS A 48 -7.27 -5.07 3.42
C LYS A 48 -6.68 -3.67 3.57
N THR A 49 -7.24 -2.84 4.43
CA THR A 49 -6.61 -1.62 4.92
C THR A 49 -5.82 -1.90 6.20
N LEU A 50 -4.71 -1.21 6.38
CA LEU A 50 -3.95 -1.21 7.63
C LEU A 50 -4.27 0.09 8.37
N ILE A 51 -4.86 -0.08 9.55
CA ILE A 51 -5.38 1.01 10.38
C ILE A 51 -4.50 1.11 11.63
N ASP A 52 -4.10 2.32 11.98
CA ASP A 52 -3.42 2.60 13.24
C ASP A 52 -4.46 2.65 14.36
N GLU A 53 -4.37 1.72 15.31
CA GLU A 53 -5.35 1.60 16.40
C GLU A 53 -5.37 2.81 17.34
N ARG A 54 -4.32 3.65 17.30
CA ARG A 54 -4.21 4.82 18.20
C ARG A 54 -5.10 5.98 17.77
N ASP A 55 -5.23 6.21 16.47
CA ASP A 55 -5.92 7.37 15.89
C ASP A 55 -6.93 7.02 14.78
N GLY A 56 -7.02 5.74 14.40
CA GLY A 56 -7.90 5.25 13.35
C GLY A 56 -7.45 5.60 11.93
N SER A 57 -6.23 6.11 11.75
CA SER A 57 -5.69 6.49 10.44
C SER A 57 -5.34 5.27 9.59
N ILE A 58 -5.53 5.38 8.27
CA ILE A 58 -5.10 4.38 7.31
C ILE A 58 -3.63 4.66 6.96
N PHE A 59 -2.72 3.81 7.44
CA PHE A 59 -1.29 3.92 7.18
C PHE A 59 -0.81 2.94 6.09
N GLY A 60 -1.70 2.12 5.55
CA GLY A 60 -1.35 1.22 4.46
C GLY A 60 -2.53 0.42 3.92
N ALA A 61 -2.28 -0.33 2.85
CA ALA A 61 -3.26 -1.25 2.30
C ALA A 61 -2.61 -2.40 1.53
N ILE A 62 -3.34 -3.50 1.44
CA ILE A 62 -3.03 -4.67 0.63
C ILE A 62 -3.93 -4.65 -0.60
N LEU A 63 -3.31 -4.51 -1.77
CA LEU A 63 -3.97 -4.62 -3.06
C LEU A 63 -3.60 -5.95 -3.69
N GLU A 64 -4.59 -6.77 -4.03
CA GLU A 64 -4.40 -8.09 -4.60
C GLU A 64 -4.89 -8.14 -6.05
N TRP A 65 -4.21 -8.91 -6.89
CA TRP A 65 -4.61 -9.08 -8.27
C TRP A 65 -5.92 -9.86 -8.35
N ASP A 66 -6.93 -9.23 -8.93
CA ASP A 66 -8.28 -9.76 -9.04
C ASP A 66 -8.40 -10.65 -10.29
N ARG A 67 -8.32 -11.96 -10.06
CA ARG A 67 -8.47 -12.96 -11.12
C ARG A 67 -9.86 -12.94 -11.75
N SER A 68 -10.91 -12.62 -10.98
CA SER A 68 -12.27 -12.60 -11.50
C SER A 68 -12.46 -11.42 -12.45
N ALA A 69 -11.97 -10.23 -12.06
CA ALA A 69 -11.97 -9.06 -12.94
C ALA A 69 -11.10 -9.28 -14.18
N ALA A 70 -9.93 -9.91 -14.03
CA ALA A 70 -9.07 -10.24 -15.17
C ALA A 70 -9.75 -11.20 -16.15
N LEU A 71 -10.44 -12.24 -15.66
CA LEU A 71 -11.16 -13.20 -16.50
C LEU A 71 -12.35 -12.57 -17.22
N ALA A 72 -13.09 -11.66 -16.58
CA ALA A 72 -14.20 -10.93 -17.20
C ALA A 72 -13.76 -10.10 -18.41
N ASP A 73 -12.53 -9.58 -18.38
CA ASP A 73 -11.93 -8.81 -19.47
C ASP A 73 -11.01 -9.65 -20.39
N PHE A 74 -11.12 -10.98 -20.34
CA PHE A 74 -10.32 -11.93 -21.13
C PHE A 74 -8.79 -11.81 -20.95
N VAL A 75 -8.33 -11.26 -19.81
CA VAL A 75 -6.92 -11.19 -19.44
C VAL A 75 -6.51 -12.50 -18.75
N LEU A 76 -6.12 -13.50 -19.56
CA LEU A 76 -5.73 -14.83 -19.05
C LEU A 76 -4.38 -14.87 -18.33
N ILE A 77 -3.48 -13.92 -18.63
CA ILE A 77 -2.10 -13.93 -18.14
C ILE A 77 -1.82 -12.63 -17.41
N ARG A 78 -1.44 -12.73 -16.13
CA ARG A 78 -0.94 -11.58 -15.36
C ARG A 78 0.27 -10.97 -16.07
N PRO A 79 0.35 -9.64 -16.24
CA PRO A 79 1.52 -9.01 -16.82
C PRO A 79 2.81 -9.50 -16.15
N SER A 80 3.80 -9.88 -16.96
CA SER A 80 5.07 -10.42 -16.47
C SER A 80 5.74 -9.43 -15.50
N GLY A 81 5.98 -9.85 -14.26
CA GLY A 81 6.60 -9.03 -13.22
C GLY A 81 5.63 -8.23 -12.35
N ALA A 82 4.32 -8.27 -12.62
CA ALA A 82 3.33 -7.72 -11.72
C ALA A 82 3.20 -8.59 -10.47
N PRO A 83 3.28 -8.03 -9.26
CA PRO A 83 3.12 -8.79 -8.02
C PRO A 83 1.66 -9.23 -7.84
N LYS A 84 1.41 -10.42 -7.30
CA LYS A 84 0.04 -10.85 -6.94
C LYS A 84 -0.56 -10.01 -5.83
N ALA A 85 0.29 -9.43 -4.97
CA ALA A 85 -0.14 -8.54 -3.92
C ALA A 85 0.88 -7.42 -3.68
N VAL A 86 0.38 -6.22 -3.42
CA VAL A 86 1.18 -5.06 -3.06
C VAL A 86 0.74 -4.56 -1.70
N LEU A 87 1.69 -4.49 -0.77
CA LEU A 87 1.54 -3.75 0.48
C LEU A 87 2.05 -2.33 0.26
N GLY A 88 1.14 -1.37 0.14
CA GLY A 88 1.49 0.04 0.11
C GLY A 88 1.42 0.64 1.52
N THR A 89 2.35 1.54 1.85
CA THR A 89 2.39 2.20 3.16
C THR A 89 2.46 3.71 3.02
N LEU A 90 1.68 4.40 3.83
CA LEU A 90 1.72 5.84 4.06
C LEU A 90 2.11 6.09 5.51
N LEU A 91 3.15 6.88 5.71
CA LEU A 91 3.48 7.41 7.04
C LEU A 91 2.85 8.78 7.30
N LYS A 92 2.21 9.41 6.30
CA LYS A 92 1.60 10.74 6.44
C LYS A 92 0.43 10.98 5.47
N GLY A 93 -0.62 11.65 5.96
CA GLY A 93 -1.74 12.26 5.20
C GLY A 93 -1.49 13.75 4.86
N PRO A 94 -2.51 14.52 4.42
CA PRO A 94 -2.42 15.71 3.54
C PRO A 94 -1.64 16.94 4.04
N THR A 95 -1.12 16.94 5.27
CA THR A 95 -0.30 18.04 5.83
C THR A 95 1.16 18.01 5.33
N MET A 96 1.35 17.65 4.06
CA MET A 96 2.63 17.29 3.42
C MET A 96 3.70 18.42 3.36
N ARG A 97 3.48 19.59 3.95
CA ARG A 97 4.34 20.77 3.76
C ARG A 97 5.03 21.37 4.99
N ARG A 98 4.69 21.03 6.24
CA ARG A 98 5.24 21.79 7.40
C ARG A 98 6.34 21.15 8.23
N ASP A 99 6.50 19.82 8.22
CA ASP A 99 7.22 19.17 9.32
C ASP A 99 8.34 18.21 8.86
N ILE A 100 9.18 18.55 7.89
CA ILE A 100 10.25 17.62 7.46
C ILE A 100 11.22 17.25 8.60
N GLU A 101 11.44 18.15 9.57
CA GLU A 101 12.34 17.92 10.71
C GLU A 101 11.66 17.12 11.84
N ASP A 102 10.41 17.46 12.19
CA ASP A 102 9.59 16.65 13.09
C ASP A 102 9.29 15.27 12.47
N ASP A 103 9.22 15.18 11.14
CA ASP A 103 9.08 13.94 10.38
C ASP A 103 10.29 13.03 10.59
N LEU A 104 11.52 13.56 10.63
CA LEU A 104 12.71 12.75 10.87
C LEU A 104 12.73 12.18 12.30
N ARG A 105 12.23 12.93 13.28
CA ARG A 105 12.09 12.48 14.68
C ARG A 105 10.97 11.47 14.85
N PHE A 106 9.82 11.73 14.23
CA PHE A 106 8.68 10.81 14.18
C PHE A 106 9.06 9.50 13.47
N LEU A 107 9.85 9.59 12.39
CA LEU A 107 10.46 8.44 11.75
C LEU A 107 11.39 7.71 12.69
N ALA A 108 12.35 8.36 13.36
CA ALA A 108 13.25 7.66 14.27
C ALA A 108 12.46 6.93 15.37
N TRP A 109 11.37 7.53 15.86
CA TRP A 109 10.46 6.93 16.82
C TRP A 109 9.69 5.72 16.25
N GLU A 110 9.04 5.84 15.08
CA GLU A 110 8.21 4.78 14.46
C GLU A 110 8.99 3.75 13.63
N SER A 111 10.18 4.10 13.15
CA SER A 111 11.16 3.25 12.47
C SER A 111 11.75 2.20 13.41
N SER A 112 11.62 2.39 14.71
CA SER A 112 11.96 1.37 15.69
C SER A 112 11.18 0.09 15.36
N LYS A 113 11.86 -1.06 15.31
CA LYS A 113 11.26 -2.41 15.12
C LYS A 113 10.12 -2.74 16.11
N GLY A 114 9.85 -1.90 17.10
CA GLY A 114 8.79 -2.01 18.08
C GLY A 114 7.55 -1.14 17.84
N SER A 115 7.43 -0.39 16.73
CA SER A 115 6.22 0.38 16.47
C SER A 115 5.04 -0.51 16.05
N VAL A 116 3.82 -0.11 16.46
CA VAL A 116 2.58 -0.84 16.15
C VAL A 116 2.38 -0.96 14.64
N LYS A 117 2.62 0.12 13.90
CA LYS A 117 2.54 0.13 12.42
C LYS A 117 3.54 -0.81 11.78
N PHE A 118 4.80 -0.86 12.26
CA PHE A 118 5.81 -1.78 11.74
C PHE A 118 5.40 -3.23 11.94
N LYS A 119 4.93 -3.57 13.14
CA LYS A 119 4.45 -4.92 13.45
C LYS A 119 3.26 -5.31 12.57
N ALA A 120 2.26 -4.44 12.46
CA ALA A 120 1.07 -4.70 11.64
C ALA A 120 1.41 -4.81 10.13
N ALA A 121 2.33 -3.98 9.61
CA ALA A 121 2.81 -4.09 8.24
C ALA A 121 3.61 -5.39 8.01
N MET A 122 4.43 -5.80 8.97
CA MET A 122 5.18 -7.06 8.92
C MET A 122 4.26 -8.28 8.92
N GLU A 123 3.26 -8.30 9.82
CA GLU A 123 2.27 -9.37 9.90
C GLU A 123 1.44 -9.45 8.61
N ALA A 124 1.03 -8.31 8.07
CA ALA A 124 0.36 -8.23 6.78
C ALA A 124 1.25 -8.78 5.64
N LEU A 125 2.52 -8.38 5.61
CA LEU A 125 3.46 -8.84 4.60
C LEU A 125 3.67 -10.36 4.66
N LYS A 126 3.90 -10.90 5.87
CA LYS A 126 4.05 -12.35 6.11
C LYS A 126 2.81 -13.11 5.68
N SER A 127 1.61 -12.67 6.10
CA SER A 127 0.35 -13.33 5.75
C SER A 127 0.13 -13.41 4.24
N VAL A 128 0.46 -12.35 3.52
CA VAL A 128 0.32 -12.30 2.06
C VAL A 128 1.42 -13.12 1.37
N ALA A 129 2.64 -13.11 1.91
CA ALA A 129 3.75 -13.94 1.42
C ALA A 129 3.48 -15.44 1.60
N GLU A 130 2.87 -15.86 2.70
CA GLU A 130 2.41 -17.24 2.92
C GLU A 130 1.38 -17.67 1.88
N ARG A 131 0.46 -16.77 1.51
CA ARG A 131 -0.59 -17.06 0.50
C ARG A 131 -0.08 -17.13 -0.94
N TYR A 132 0.81 -16.22 -1.31
CA TYR A 132 1.19 -16.01 -2.71
C TYR A 132 2.64 -16.37 -3.04
N GLY A 133 3.47 -16.65 -2.03
CA GLY A 133 4.91 -16.81 -2.14
C GLY A 133 5.63 -15.46 -2.17
N SER A 134 6.77 -15.34 -1.49
CA SER A 134 7.51 -14.09 -1.32
C SER A 134 7.93 -13.43 -2.64
N THR A 135 8.15 -14.21 -3.71
CA THR A 135 8.50 -13.69 -5.04
C THR A 135 7.34 -13.00 -5.77
N ASN A 136 6.10 -13.22 -5.31
CA ASN A 136 4.90 -12.63 -5.88
C ASN A 136 4.35 -11.45 -5.06
N VAL A 137 5.03 -11.03 -3.99
CA VAL A 137 4.60 -9.93 -3.14
C VAL A 137 5.56 -8.76 -3.26
N CYS A 138 5.03 -7.55 -3.26
CA CYS A 138 5.81 -6.32 -3.26
C CYS A 138 5.39 -5.45 -2.08
N ILE A 139 6.33 -4.82 -1.41
CA ILE A 139 6.07 -3.74 -0.46
C ILE A 139 6.60 -2.43 -1.05
N ALA A 140 5.82 -1.37 -0.94
CA ALA A 140 6.16 -0.06 -1.48
C ALA A 140 5.61 1.07 -0.61
N GLY A 141 6.17 2.26 -0.76
CA GLY A 141 5.68 3.48 -0.14
C GLY A 141 6.24 4.70 -0.85
N HIS A 142 5.65 5.87 -0.63
CA HIS A 142 6.13 7.14 -1.16
C HIS A 142 6.86 7.94 -0.08
N SER A 143 7.95 8.63 -0.45
CA SER A 143 8.77 9.44 0.45
C SER A 143 9.16 8.64 1.71
N LEU A 144 8.72 9.08 2.90
CA LEU A 144 8.89 8.39 4.17
C LEU A 144 8.39 6.95 4.17
N GLY A 145 7.27 6.69 3.50
CA GLY A 145 6.73 5.36 3.30
C GLY A 145 7.70 4.42 2.56
N ALA A 146 8.58 4.95 1.69
CA ALA A 146 9.59 4.14 1.01
C ALA A 146 10.67 3.65 1.99
N GLY A 147 11.08 4.50 2.94
CA GLY A 147 12.00 4.14 4.02
C GLY A 147 11.40 3.08 4.94
N PHE A 148 10.12 3.23 5.28
CA PHE A 148 9.39 2.24 6.09
C PHE A 148 9.22 0.90 5.36
N ALA A 149 8.79 0.94 4.09
CA ALA A 149 8.71 -0.25 3.25
C ALA A 149 10.06 -0.98 3.14
N LEU A 150 11.16 -0.23 3.03
CA LEU A 150 12.51 -0.81 3.02
C LEU A 150 12.84 -1.54 4.33
N GLN A 151 12.47 -0.95 5.48
CA GLN A 151 12.72 -1.57 6.78
C GLN A 151 11.88 -2.83 7.00
N VAL A 152 10.59 -2.77 6.66
CA VAL A 152 9.70 -3.93 6.74
C VAL A 152 10.22 -5.02 5.79
N ARG A 153 10.66 -4.68 4.58
CA ARG A 153 11.28 -5.64 3.65
C ARG A 153 12.56 -6.27 4.21
N LYS A 154 13.43 -5.49 4.87
CA LYS A 154 14.70 -6.01 5.43
C LYS A 154 14.48 -7.00 6.59
N ALA A 155 13.33 -6.92 7.24
CA ALA A 155 12.99 -7.76 8.40
C ALA A 155 12.06 -8.94 8.04
N HIS A 156 11.68 -9.09 6.77
CA HIS A 156 10.90 -10.19 6.21
C HIS A 156 11.82 -11.14 5.44
#